data_AF-A0A7W7ML82-F1
#
_entry.id   AF-A0A7W7ML82-F1
#
_cell.length_a   1.000
_cell.length_b   1.000
_cell.length_c   1.000
_cell.angle_alpha   90.00
_cell.angle_beta   90.00
_cell.angle_gamma   90.00
#
_symmetry.space_group_name_H-M   'P 1'
#
loop_
_entity.id
_entity.type
_entity.pdbx_description
1 polymer ?
#
loop_
_entity_poly.entity_id
_entity_poly.type
_entity_poly.pdbx_seq_one_letter_code
_entity_poly.pdbx_strand_id
1 'polypeptide(L)'
;MKITLLTLLVRWRAAVLLAALLAAVAGDVALARIGPGFGWILAFGGLGLVPLLAAIAVLRSHRPAILVARPGVPAFDVPVSPGVVLVAVGWTLLVGRNLSGMVRDLAVYPGEIWLTAVFALLWAAMLGAVWAMVLRGAVMRLRPDGIEERRFFGSLLVPWSALETPRSALPRGEQQIALFLADPKAVRRRGLRSRNATTLTAIGVDAEFLARAVHEYANRPDLRPAIGSPEELSRFLAIPQIARLSDMSAARQNAGSDTPTADHR
;
A
#
# COMPACT_ATOMS: atom_id res chain seq x y z
N MET A 1 -18.76 -13.88 8.69
CA MET A 1 -17.50 -13.21 8.29
C MET A 1 -17.76 -11.71 8.27
N LYS A 2 -17.24 -10.93 9.23
CA LYS A 2 -17.45 -9.47 9.24
C LYS A 2 -16.57 -8.85 8.15
N ILE A 3 -17.18 -8.38 7.06
CA ILE A 3 -16.46 -7.58 6.05
C ILE A 3 -16.11 -6.25 6.72
N THR A 4 -14.83 -6.00 6.97
CA THR A 4 -14.41 -4.72 7.51
C THR A 4 -14.44 -3.66 6.41
N LEU A 5 -14.71 -2.40 6.79
CA LEU A 5 -14.76 -1.27 5.86
C LEU A 5 -13.44 -1.12 5.06
N LEU A 6 -12.31 -1.47 5.67
CA LEU A 6 -10.99 -1.46 5.04
C LEU A 6 -10.85 -2.52 3.94
N THR A 7 -11.39 -3.72 4.14
CA THR A 7 -11.42 -4.75 3.08
C THR A 7 -12.28 -4.29 1.90
N LEU A 8 -13.41 -3.64 2.18
CA LEU A 8 -14.26 -3.08 1.14
C LEU A 8 -13.56 -1.95 0.39
N LEU A 9 -12.84 -1.07 1.09
CA LEU A 9 -12.01 -0.01 0.50
C LEU A 9 -10.99 -0.59 -0.49
N VAL A 10 -10.26 -1.64 -0.11
CA VAL A 10 -9.24 -2.27 -0.97
C VAL A 10 -9.87 -2.97 -2.18
N ARG A 11 -11.02 -3.61 -1.99
CA ARG A 11 -11.78 -4.28 -3.07
C ARG A 11 -12.30 -3.28 -4.09
N TRP A 12 -12.85 -2.15 -3.62
CA TRP A 12 -13.47 -1.12 -4.46
C TRP A 12 -12.53 0.06 -4.75
N ARG A 13 -11.22 -0.12 -4.57
CA ARG A 13 -10.23 0.97 -4.66
C ARG A 13 -10.34 1.83 -5.93
N ALA A 14 -10.65 1.24 -7.09
CA ALA A 14 -10.87 2.01 -8.32
C ALA A 14 -12.09 2.93 -8.24
N ALA A 15 -13.23 2.41 -7.76
CA ALA A 15 -14.43 3.19 -7.56
C ALA A 15 -14.25 4.27 -6.49
N VAL A 16 -13.52 3.96 -5.41
CA VAL A 16 -13.19 4.92 -4.34
C VAL A 16 -12.32 6.07 -4.89
N LEU A 17 -11.30 5.76 -5.68
CA LEU A 17 -10.45 6.79 -6.30
C LEU A 17 -11.24 7.65 -7.29
N LEU A 18 -12.13 7.06 -8.08
CA LEU A 18 -13.02 7.80 -8.97
C LEU A 18 -13.99 8.70 -8.20
N ALA A 19 -14.61 8.19 -7.13
CA ALA A 19 -15.49 8.97 -6.27
C ALA A 19 -14.73 10.14 -5.63
N ALA A 20 -13.49 9.93 -5.19
CA ALA A 20 -12.63 10.99 -4.67
C ALA A 20 -12.34 12.07 -5.73
N LEU A 21 -12.05 11.68 -6.97
CA LEU A 21 -11.85 12.63 -8.06
C LEU A 21 -13.11 13.46 -8.35
N LEU A 22 -14.28 12.82 -8.41
CA LEU A 22 -15.56 13.50 -8.60
C LEU A 22 -15.87 14.46 -7.44
N ALA A 23 -15.62 14.04 -6.20
CA ALA A 23 -15.78 14.88 -5.02
C ALA A 23 -14.84 16.09 -5.04
N ALA A 24 -13.60 15.94 -5.53
CA ALA A 24 -12.66 17.04 -5.68
C ALA A 24 -13.19 18.12 -6.64
N VAL A 25 -13.68 17.69 -7.80
CA VAL A 25 -14.24 18.58 -8.83
C VAL A 25 -15.52 19.25 -8.32
N ALA A 26 -16.46 18.48 -7.76
CA ALA A 26 -17.70 19.03 -7.23
C ALA A 26 -17.46 20.01 -6.07
N GLY A 27 -16.54 19.68 -5.17
CA GLY A 27 -16.15 20.56 -4.06
C GLY A 27 -15.54 21.86 -4.53
N ASP A 28 -14.71 21.83 -5.58
CA ASP A 28 -14.13 23.04 -6.17
C ASP A 28 -15.18 23.94 -6.84
N VAL A 29 -16.19 23.36 -7.52
CA VAL A 29 -17.31 24.10 -8.09
C VAL A 29 -18.18 24.74 -7.01
N ALA A 30 -18.46 24.01 -5.92
CA ALA A 30 -19.25 24.51 -4.80
C ALA A 30 -18.52 25.65 -4.07
N LEU A 31 -17.22 25.50 -3.80
CA LEU A 31 -16.44 26.51 -3.06
C LEU A 31 -16.27 27.81 -3.84
N ALA A 32 -16.24 27.76 -5.17
CA ALA A 32 -16.23 28.96 -5.99
C ALA A 32 -17.46 29.86 -5.77
N ARG A 33 -18.55 29.33 -5.21
CA ARG A 33 -19.77 30.09 -4.86
C ARG A 33 -19.69 30.79 -3.50
N ILE A 34 -18.78 30.38 -2.62
CA ILE A 34 -18.73 30.79 -1.21
C ILE A 34 -17.70 31.93 -0.99
N GLY A 35 -16.91 32.27 -2.00
CA GLY A 35 -15.90 33.34 -1.95
C GLY A 35 -14.50 32.86 -1.54
N PRO A 36 -13.46 33.65 -1.86
CA PRO A 36 -12.07 33.18 -1.88
C PRO A 36 -11.47 32.89 -0.49
N GLY A 37 -11.93 33.56 0.57
CA GLY A 37 -11.34 33.43 1.92
C GLY A 37 -11.63 32.09 2.60
N PHE A 38 -12.87 31.58 2.48
CA PHE A 38 -13.27 30.31 3.12
C PHE A 38 -12.81 29.09 2.33
N GLY A 39 -12.59 29.26 1.02
CA GLY A 39 -12.20 28.21 0.10
C GLY A 39 -10.89 27.52 0.46
N TRP A 40 -9.89 28.26 0.95
CA TRP A 40 -8.54 27.74 1.24
C TRP A 40 -8.47 26.89 2.51
N ILE A 41 -9.20 27.26 3.56
CA ILE A 41 -9.25 26.52 4.83
C ILE A 41 -9.87 25.14 4.62
N LEU A 42 -11.00 25.09 3.90
CA LEU A 42 -11.64 23.82 3.53
C LEU A 42 -10.79 23.00 2.54
N ALA A 43 -10.02 23.68 1.66
CA ALA A 43 -9.11 23.03 0.71
C ALA A 43 -8.05 22.19 1.39
N PHE A 44 -7.27 22.86 2.23
CA PHE A 44 -6.05 22.28 2.79
C PHE A 44 -6.36 21.49 4.04
N GLY A 45 -7.20 22.03 4.92
CA GLY A 45 -7.56 21.40 6.19
C GLY A 45 -8.51 20.21 6.02
N GLY A 46 -9.61 20.39 5.28
CA GLY A 46 -10.65 19.36 5.18
C GLY A 46 -10.32 18.27 4.16
N LEU A 47 -10.05 18.66 2.92
CA LEU A 47 -9.95 17.73 1.78
C LEU A 47 -8.56 17.07 1.65
N GLY A 48 -7.49 17.73 2.08
CA GLY A 48 -6.13 17.19 2.01
C GLY A 48 -5.67 16.53 3.31
N LEU A 49 -5.78 17.25 4.44
CA LEU A 49 -5.18 16.83 5.69
C LEU A 49 -5.91 15.66 6.37
N VAL A 50 -7.25 15.66 6.40
CA VAL A 50 -8.04 14.58 7.02
C VAL A 50 -7.73 13.19 6.42
N PRO A 51 -7.81 12.97 5.09
CA PRO A 51 -7.48 11.66 4.53
C PRO A 51 -6.00 11.31 4.71
N LEU A 52 -5.09 12.29 4.75
CA LEU A 52 -3.68 12.06 5.01
C LEU A 52 -3.44 11.59 6.46
N LEU A 53 -4.05 12.25 7.44
CA LEU A 53 -3.98 11.86 8.85
C LEU A 53 -4.61 10.48 9.07
N ALA A 54 -5.78 10.23 8.48
CA ALA A 54 -6.42 8.93 8.49
C ALA A 54 -5.51 7.86 7.84
N ALA A 55 -4.85 8.18 6.73
CA ALA A 55 -3.91 7.28 6.08
C ALA A 55 -2.70 6.97 6.98
N ILE A 56 -2.12 7.98 7.64
CA ILE A 56 -1.01 7.79 8.60
C ILE A 56 -1.45 6.90 9.76
N ALA A 57 -2.63 7.17 10.33
CA ALA A 57 -3.19 6.36 11.42
C ALA A 57 -3.39 4.91 10.97
N VAL A 58 -3.94 4.68 9.79
CA VAL A 58 -4.15 3.33 9.22
C VAL A 58 -2.83 2.65 8.86
N LEU A 59 -1.84 3.36 8.31
CA LEU A 59 -0.52 2.79 8.01
C LEU A 59 0.26 2.38 9.26
N ARG A 60 -0.02 3.03 10.40
CA ARG A 60 0.56 2.70 11.70
C ARG A 60 -0.18 1.57 12.40
N SER A 61 -1.50 1.56 12.36
CA SER A 61 -2.34 0.60 13.11
C SER A 61 -2.68 -0.68 12.32
N HIS A 62 -2.84 -0.60 11.01
CA HIS A 62 -3.38 -1.68 10.19
C HIS A 62 -2.28 -2.50 9.50
N ARG A 63 -1.82 -3.54 10.20
CA ARG A 63 -0.81 -4.50 9.72
C ARG A 63 -1.32 -5.92 9.95
N PRO A 64 -2.22 -6.40 9.08
CA PRO A 64 -2.77 -7.74 9.23
C PRO A 64 -1.68 -8.78 8.99
N ALA A 65 -1.65 -9.82 9.82
CA ALA A 65 -0.85 -11.02 9.59
C ALA A 65 -1.55 -11.93 8.55
N ILE A 66 -1.69 -11.44 7.32
CA ILE A 66 -2.46 -12.09 6.26
C ILE A 66 -1.63 -12.20 4.99
N LEU A 67 -1.68 -13.39 4.37
CA LEU A 67 -1.28 -13.65 2.99
C LEU A 67 -2.49 -14.15 2.21
N VAL A 68 -2.51 -13.89 0.91
CA VAL A 68 -3.58 -14.35 0.02
C VAL A 68 -3.00 -15.33 -0.99
N ALA A 69 -3.52 -16.56 -0.99
CA ALA A 69 -3.21 -17.55 -2.01
C ALA A 69 -3.81 -17.14 -3.36
N ARG A 70 -3.01 -17.20 -4.44
CA ARG A 70 -3.49 -17.04 -5.82
C ARG A 70 -3.38 -18.38 -6.56
N PRO A 71 -4.46 -19.14 -6.73
CA PRO A 71 -4.40 -20.43 -7.43
C PRO A 71 -3.90 -20.30 -8.88
N GLY A 72 -4.25 -19.22 -9.58
CA GLY A 72 -3.87 -19.01 -10.98
C GLY A 72 -2.41 -18.59 -11.21
N VAL A 73 -1.69 -18.17 -10.16
CA VAL A 73 -0.25 -17.87 -10.22
C VAL A 73 0.34 -18.37 -8.92
N PRO A 74 1.10 -19.48 -8.89
CA PRO A 74 1.52 -20.14 -7.65
C PRO A 74 2.38 -19.18 -6.81
N ALA A 75 1.69 -18.44 -5.94
CA ALA A 75 2.23 -17.36 -5.16
C ALA A 75 1.33 -17.04 -3.98
N PHE A 76 1.96 -16.70 -2.85
CA PHE A 76 1.30 -15.97 -1.78
C PHE A 76 1.54 -14.48 -1.97
N ASP A 77 0.45 -13.73 -2.08
CA ASP A 77 0.47 -12.30 -2.27
C ASP A 77 0.20 -11.56 -0.96
N VAL A 78 0.94 -10.47 -0.76
CA VAL A 78 0.61 -9.47 0.26
C VAL A 78 -0.55 -8.60 -0.25
N PRO A 79 -1.65 -8.45 0.49
CA PRO A 79 -2.76 -7.59 0.09
C PRO A 79 -2.34 -6.12 0.05
N VAL A 80 -2.99 -5.32 -0.80
CA VAL A 80 -2.75 -3.87 -0.85
C VAL A 80 -3.16 -3.25 0.48
N SER A 81 -2.26 -2.48 1.10
CA SER A 81 -2.57 -1.76 2.33
C SER A 81 -3.71 -0.75 2.11
N PRO A 82 -4.77 -0.75 2.94
CA PRO A 82 -5.82 0.27 2.87
C PRO A 82 -5.26 1.67 3.14
N GLY A 83 -4.19 1.80 3.94
CA GLY A 83 -3.52 3.07 4.18
C GLY A 83 -2.95 3.68 2.90
N VAL A 84 -2.39 2.86 1.99
CA VAL A 84 -1.91 3.32 0.68
C VAL A 84 -3.07 3.81 -0.20
N VAL A 85 -4.24 3.16 -0.12
CA VAL A 85 -5.46 3.63 -0.82
C VAL A 85 -5.92 4.97 -0.26
N LEU A 86 -5.91 5.17 1.06
CA LEU A 86 -6.27 6.44 1.69
C LEU A 86 -5.29 7.57 1.35
N VAL A 87 -3.98 7.30 1.32
CA VAL A 87 -2.99 8.28 0.82
C VAL A 87 -3.34 8.70 -0.61
N ALA A 88 -3.67 7.74 -1.47
CA ALA A 88 -4.02 8.02 -2.85
C ALA A 88 -5.35 8.78 -2.98
N VAL A 89 -6.32 8.54 -2.10
CA VAL A 89 -7.56 9.33 -2.00
C VAL A 89 -7.24 10.78 -1.64
N GLY A 90 -6.45 11.01 -0.57
CA GLY A 90 -6.04 12.37 -0.19
C GLY A 90 -5.28 13.09 -1.29
N TRP A 91 -4.35 12.38 -1.95
CA TRP A 91 -3.65 12.90 -3.12
C TRP A 91 -4.60 13.23 -4.28
N THR A 92 -5.58 12.38 -4.55
CA THR A 92 -6.58 12.59 -5.61
C THR A 92 -7.44 13.82 -5.33
N LEU A 93 -7.85 14.03 -4.07
CA LEU A 93 -8.62 15.21 -3.68
C LEU A 93 -7.79 16.49 -3.85
N LEU A 94 -6.53 16.47 -3.40
CA LEU A 94 -5.61 17.59 -3.55
C LEU A 94 -5.34 17.92 -5.02
N VAL A 95 -4.95 16.93 -5.83
CA VAL A 95 -4.59 17.15 -7.23
C VAL A 95 -5.81 17.49 -8.08
N GLY A 96 -6.93 16.78 -7.89
CA GLY A 96 -8.16 17.03 -8.63
C GLY A 96 -8.66 18.46 -8.46
N ARG A 97 -8.57 19.01 -7.24
CA ARG A 97 -8.88 20.42 -6.99
C ARG A 97 -7.92 21.37 -7.70
N ASN A 98 -6.61 21.17 -7.56
CA ASN A 98 -5.61 22.03 -8.19
C ASN A 98 -5.77 22.05 -9.72
N LEU A 99 -6.01 20.88 -10.33
CA LEU A 99 -6.30 20.77 -11.76
C LEU A 99 -7.57 21.52 -12.15
N SER A 100 -8.65 21.41 -11.36
CA SER A 100 -9.90 22.15 -11.62
C SER A 100 -9.68 23.67 -11.61
N GLY A 101 -8.88 24.17 -10.65
CA GLY A 101 -8.46 25.58 -10.61
C GLY A 101 -7.68 26.00 -11.85
N MET A 102 -6.63 25.25 -12.20
CA MET A 102 -5.81 25.53 -13.38
C MET A 102 -6.63 25.56 -14.68
N VAL A 103 -7.59 24.64 -14.84
CA VAL A 103 -8.49 24.59 -16.01
C VAL A 103 -9.37 25.84 -16.10
N ARG A 104 -9.85 26.37 -14.96
CA ARG A 104 -10.59 27.65 -14.96
C ARG A 104 -9.68 28.82 -15.31
N ASP A 105 -8.46 28.86 -14.78
CA ASP A 105 -7.51 29.94 -15.05
C ASP A 105 -7.11 29.98 -16.53
N LEU A 106 -6.91 28.80 -17.14
CA LEU A 106 -6.68 28.64 -18.58
C LEU A 106 -7.82 29.22 -19.44
N ALA A 107 -9.07 29.17 -18.95
CA ALA A 107 -10.23 29.72 -19.65
C ALA A 107 -10.36 31.24 -19.50
N VAL A 108 -9.81 31.84 -18.44
CA VAL A 108 -9.94 33.27 -18.13
C VAL A 108 -8.72 34.09 -18.59
N TYR A 109 -7.51 33.53 -18.52
CA TYR A 109 -6.26 34.25 -18.76
C TYR A 109 -5.45 33.65 -19.93
N PRO A 110 -5.76 34.01 -21.18
CA PRO A 110 -5.14 33.39 -22.35
C PRO A 110 -3.66 33.75 -22.57
N GLY A 111 -3.13 34.76 -21.86
CA GLY A 111 -1.75 35.24 -22.05
C GLY A 111 -0.65 34.31 -21.55
N GLU A 112 -0.94 33.47 -20.54
CA GLU A 112 0.06 32.61 -19.87
C GLU A 112 -0.29 31.10 -19.94
N ILE A 113 -1.07 30.71 -20.94
CA ILE A 113 -1.62 29.34 -21.11
C ILE A 113 -0.54 28.26 -21.04
N TRP A 114 0.63 28.48 -21.64
CA TRP A 114 1.62 27.41 -21.80
C TRP A 114 2.18 26.92 -20.45
N LEU A 115 2.45 27.83 -19.51
CA LEU A 115 3.01 27.49 -18.21
C LEU A 115 1.96 26.73 -17.37
N THR A 116 0.73 27.23 -17.33
CA THR A 116 -0.39 26.59 -16.64
C THR A 116 -0.69 25.22 -17.23
N ALA A 117 -0.65 25.07 -18.56
CA ALA A 117 -0.84 23.79 -19.23
C ALA A 117 0.27 22.77 -18.88
N VAL A 118 1.53 23.20 -18.83
CA VAL A 118 2.66 22.33 -18.43
C VAL A 118 2.49 21.85 -16.99
N PHE A 119 2.13 22.74 -16.05
CA PHE A 119 1.88 22.34 -14.67
C PHE A 119 0.67 21.41 -14.54
N ALA A 120 -0.43 21.69 -15.26
CA ALA A 120 -1.60 20.82 -15.26
C ALA A 120 -1.26 19.41 -15.78
N LEU A 121 -0.48 19.31 -16.87
CA LEU A 121 -0.03 18.04 -17.40
C LEU A 121 0.85 17.27 -16.39
N LEU A 122 1.77 17.98 -15.72
CA LEU A 122 2.63 17.38 -14.69
C LEU A 122 1.80 16.82 -13.52
N TRP A 123 0.85 17.60 -13.00
CA TRP A 123 -0.05 17.17 -11.93
C TRP A 123 -0.92 15.97 -12.34
N ALA A 124 -1.48 15.99 -13.55
CA ALA A 124 -2.25 14.87 -14.09
C ALA A 124 -1.39 13.61 -14.25
N ALA A 125 -0.15 13.75 -14.72
CA ALA A 125 0.80 12.64 -14.83
C ALA A 125 1.15 12.05 -13.45
N MET A 126 1.39 12.90 -12.44
CA MET A 126 1.63 12.45 -11.07
C MET A 126 0.42 11.72 -10.49
N LEU A 127 -0.80 12.22 -10.70
CA LEU A 127 -2.04 11.56 -10.28
C LEU A 127 -2.19 10.19 -10.95
N GLY A 128 -1.98 10.12 -12.27
CA GLY A 128 -2.01 8.87 -13.03
C GLY A 128 -0.99 7.85 -12.53
N ALA A 129 0.22 8.30 -12.17
CA ALA A 129 1.24 7.44 -11.59
C ALA A 129 0.83 6.85 -10.22
N VAL A 130 0.25 7.68 -9.33
CA VAL A 130 -0.26 7.23 -8.02
C VAL A 130 -1.40 6.22 -8.20
N TRP A 131 -2.35 6.49 -9.10
CA TRP A 131 -3.43 5.57 -9.42
C TRP A 131 -2.90 4.24 -9.96
N ALA A 132 -1.98 4.29 -10.93
CA ALA A 132 -1.36 3.10 -11.49
C ALA A 132 -0.65 2.27 -10.40
N MET A 133 0.03 2.91 -9.44
CA MET A 133 0.66 2.24 -8.30
C MET A 133 -0.36 1.50 -7.42
N VAL A 134 -1.45 2.16 -7.04
CA VAL A 134 -2.49 1.60 -6.15
C VAL A 134 -3.29 0.50 -6.85
N LEU A 135 -3.63 0.70 -8.12
CA LEU A 135 -4.46 -0.23 -8.89
C LEU A 135 -3.69 -1.50 -9.26
N ARG A 136 -2.43 -1.37 -9.67
CA ARG A 136 -1.53 -2.52 -9.95
C ARG A 136 -1.19 -3.29 -8.67
N GLY A 137 -1.17 -2.61 -7.53
CA GLY A 137 -0.75 -3.14 -6.24
C GLY A 137 0.77 -3.25 -6.16
N ALA A 138 1.37 -2.75 -5.08
CA ALA A 138 2.74 -3.08 -4.76
C ALA A 138 2.76 -4.52 -4.23
N VAL A 139 3.10 -5.47 -5.09
CA VAL A 139 2.97 -6.88 -4.74
C VAL A 139 4.32 -7.44 -4.36
N MET A 140 4.52 -7.61 -3.06
CA MET A 140 5.44 -8.63 -2.60
C MET A 140 4.74 -9.98 -2.75
N ARG A 141 5.43 -10.90 -3.42
CA ARG A 141 4.97 -12.26 -3.69
C ARG A 141 6.00 -13.25 -3.16
N LEU A 142 5.53 -14.24 -2.44
CA LEU A 142 6.31 -15.44 -2.19
C LEU A 142 5.93 -16.42 -3.29
N ARG A 143 6.90 -16.88 -4.09
CA ARG A 143 6.71 -17.82 -5.19
C ARG A 143 7.55 -19.08 -4.94
N PRO A 144 7.28 -20.20 -5.61
CA PRO A 144 8.12 -21.39 -5.53
C PRO A 144 9.60 -21.14 -5.88
N ASP A 145 9.88 -20.20 -6.78
CA ASP A 145 11.25 -19.85 -7.22
C ASP A 145 11.96 -18.83 -6.32
N GLY A 146 11.21 -18.02 -5.56
CA GLY A 146 11.80 -17.04 -4.66
C GLY A 146 10.82 -16.00 -4.16
N ILE A 147 11.38 -14.90 -3.66
CA ILE A 147 10.64 -13.74 -3.20
C ILE A 147 10.68 -12.68 -4.29
N GLU A 148 9.52 -12.30 -4.82
CA GLU A 148 9.39 -11.27 -5.85
C GLU A 148 8.80 -9.99 -5.24
N GLU A 149 9.52 -8.87 -5.30
CA GLU A 149 8.99 -7.55 -4.93
C GLU A 149 8.85 -6.69 -6.18
N ARG A 150 7.61 -6.42 -6.58
CA ARG A 150 7.29 -5.50 -7.69
C ARG A 150 7.06 -4.08 -7.16
N ARG A 151 7.79 -3.13 -7.72
CA ARG A 151 7.62 -1.69 -7.50
C ARG A 151 7.32 -0.99 -8.82
N PHE A 152 6.94 0.28 -8.74
CA PHE A 152 6.54 1.06 -9.90
C PHE A 152 7.62 1.13 -11.00
N PHE A 153 8.89 1.32 -10.61
CA PHE A 153 10.01 1.47 -11.54
C PHE A 153 10.89 0.22 -11.67
N GLY A 154 10.48 -0.93 -11.11
CA GLY A 154 11.30 -2.12 -11.20
C GLY A 154 10.81 -3.31 -10.40
N SER A 155 11.47 -4.45 -10.57
CA SER A 155 11.21 -5.68 -9.83
C SER A 155 12.51 -6.25 -9.26
N LEU A 156 12.38 -6.91 -8.12
CA LEU A 156 13.45 -7.64 -7.46
C LEU A 156 12.97 -9.07 -7.26
N LEU A 157 13.72 -10.05 -7.75
CA LEU A 157 13.52 -11.46 -7.45
C LEU A 157 14.71 -11.93 -6.64
N VAL A 158 14.45 -12.39 -5.42
CA VAL A 158 15.44 -13.02 -4.53
C VAL A 158 15.15 -14.51 -4.54
N PRO A 159 15.93 -15.33 -5.28
CA PRO A 159 15.76 -16.77 -5.28
C PRO A 159 15.91 -17.33 -3.87
N TRP A 160 15.20 -18.41 -3.53
CA TRP A 160 15.36 -19.04 -2.21
C TRP A 160 16.79 -19.51 -1.95
N SER A 161 17.53 -19.91 -3.00
CA SER A 161 18.93 -20.31 -2.93
C SER A 161 19.88 -19.15 -2.61
N ALA A 162 19.44 -17.90 -2.75
CA ALA A 162 20.25 -16.73 -2.42
C ALA A 162 20.21 -16.39 -0.92
N LEU A 163 19.24 -16.94 -0.18
CA LEU A 163 19.06 -16.66 1.25
C LEU A 163 20.02 -17.48 2.10
N GLU A 164 20.49 -16.88 3.19
CA GLU A 164 21.28 -17.57 4.20
C GLU A 164 20.36 -18.44 5.08
N THR A 165 20.72 -19.70 5.31
CA THR A 165 20.01 -20.62 6.22
C THR A 165 20.94 -21.02 7.37
N PRO A 166 20.48 -21.01 8.63
CA PRO A 166 19.07 -20.94 9.03
C PRO A 166 18.49 -19.53 9.15
N ARG A 167 19.30 -18.46 9.18
CA ARG A 167 18.83 -17.09 9.47
C ARG A 167 18.47 -16.29 8.22
N SER A 168 17.38 -16.64 7.55
CA SER A 168 17.07 -16.05 6.22
C SER A 168 16.47 -14.65 6.25
N ALA A 169 15.65 -14.32 7.25
CA ALA A 169 14.98 -13.03 7.36
C ALA A 169 14.73 -12.62 8.81
N LEU A 170 14.78 -11.31 9.07
CA LEU A 170 14.38 -10.71 10.35
C LEU A 170 13.52 -9.46 10.11
N PRO A 171 12.54 -9.17 10.99
CA PRO A 171 11.82 -7.91 10.93
C PRO A 171 12.79 -6.74 11.19
N ARG A 172 12.75 -5.71 10.34
CA ARG A 172 13.53 -4.48 10.49
C ARG A 172 12.57 -3.33 10.74
N GLY A 173 12.10 -3.25 11.98
CA GLY A 173 11.01 -2.36 12.36
C GLY A 173 9.68 -2.81 11.76
N GLU A 174 8.77 -1.86 11.63
CA GLU A 174 7.35 -2.16 11.47
C GLU A 174 6.88 -2.44 10.03
N GLN A 175 7.62 -1.95 9.03
CA GLN A 175 7.20 -1.96 7.62
C GLN A 175 8.28 -2.55 6.71
N GLN A 176 9.30 -3.19 7.28
CA GLN A 176 10.43 -3.71 6.51
C GLN A 176 10.90 -5.03 7.10
N ILE A 177 11.42 -5.88 6.23
CA ILE A 177 12.17 -7.08 6.62
C ILE A 177 13.58 -6.98 6.05
N ALA A 178 14.56 -7.36 6.86
CA ALA A 178 15.93 -7.55 6.44
C ALA A 178 16.10 -9.00 5.98
N LEU A 179 16.67 -9.19 4.79
CA LEU A 179 17.08 -10.48 4.27
C LEU A 179 18.57 -10.67 4.47
N PHE A 180 18.96 -11.88 4.87
CA PHE A 180 20.34 -12.31 4.90
C PHE A 180 20.62 -13.13 3.65
N LEU A 181 21.61 -12.70 2.87
CA LEU A 181 21.90 -13.27 1.56
C LEU A 181 23.23 -14.02 1.64
N ALA A 182 23.21 -15.33 1.39
CA ALA A 182 24.41 -16.13 1.21
C ALA A 182 25.04 -15.87 -0.17
N ASP A 183 24.22 -15.65 -1.20
CA ASP A 183 24.68 -15.28 -2.55
C ASP A 183 23.94 -14.04 -3.07
N PRO A 184 24.49 -12.83 -2.83
CA PRO A 184 23.93 -11.59 -3.35
C PRO A 184 23.91 -11.51 -4.89
N LYS A 185 24.75 -12.28 -5.61
CA LYS A 185 24.83 -12.24 -7.08
C LYS A 185 23.69 -13.00 -7.74
N ALA A 186 23.09 -13.98 -7.05
CA ALA A 186 21.91 -14.70 -7.53
C ALA A 186 20.64 -13.82 -7.59
N VAL A 187 20.64 -12.68 -6.91
CA VAL A 187 19.50 -11.76 -6.88
C VAL A 187 19.30 -11.07 -8.23
N ARG A 188 18.12 -11.25 -8.82
CA ARG A 188 17.78 -10.65 -10.12
C ARG A 188 17.07 -9.32 -9.92
N ARG A 189 17.60 -8.27 -10.54
CA ARG A 189 17.03 -6.91 -10.52
C ARG A 189 16.61 -6.53 -11.93
N ARG A 190 15.46 -5.88 -12.07
CA ARG A 190 14.99 -5.33 -13.34
C ARG A 190 14.42 -3.92 -13.12
N GLY A 191 14.79 -2.97 -13.98
CA GLY A 191 14.34 -1.58 -13.90
C GLY A 191 15.17 -0.70 -12.96
N LEU A 192 14.70 0.52 -12.73
CA LEU A 192 15.33 1.54 -11.88
C LEU A 192 15.00 1.26 -10.42
N ARG A 193 15.97 0.70 -9.68
CA ARG A 193 15.84 0.42 -8.25
C ARG A 193 17.07 0.91 -7.50
N SER A 194 16.88 1.94 -6.68
CA SER A 194 17.93 2.51 -5.81
C SER A 194 18.15 1.69 -4.52
N ARG A 195 17.16 0.91 -4.07
CA ARG A 195 17.20 0.26 -2.75
C ARG A 195 18.00 -1.05 -2.74
N ASN A 196 18.71 -1.28 -1.64
CA ASN A 196 19.42 -2.53 -1.33
C ASN A 196 18.49 -3.77 -1.45
N ALA A 197 19.00 -4.85 -2.03
CA ALA A 197 18.31 -6.14 -2.14
C ALA A 197 18.09 -6.83 -0.79
N THR A 198 18.84 -6.43 0.24
CA THR A 198 18.73 -6.97 1.60
C THR A 198 17.56 -6.40 2.38
N THR A 199 16.79 -5.44 1.84
CA THR A 199 15.61 -4.90 2.52
C THR A 199 14.38 -4.99 1.63
N LEU A 200 13.38 -5.73 2.10
CA LEU A 200 12.06 -5.80 1.48
C LEU A 200 11.05 -4.98 2.27
N THR A 201 10.04 -4.50 1.55
CA THR A 201 8.94 -3.72 2.12
C THR A 201 7.84 -4.67 2.61
N ALA A 202 7.36 -4.47 3.83
CA ALA A 202 6.22 -5.16 4.42
C ALA A 202 4.99 -4.23 4.55
N ILE A 203 4.80 -3.28 3.62
CA ILE A 203 3.64 -2.39 3.65
C ILE A 203 2.37 -3.22 3.42
N GLY A 204 1.44 -3.18 4.38
CA GLY A 204 0.15 -3.88 4.29
C GLY A 204 0.12 -5.27 4.93
N VAL A 205 1.23 -5.72 5.51
CA VAL A 205 1.31 -6.98 6.26
C VAL A 205 2.16 -6.77 7.52
N ASP A 206 1.93 -7.58 8.55
CA ASP A 206 2.84 -7.61 9.70
C ASP A 206 4.25 -8.08 9.27
N ALA A 207 5.28 -7.30 9.62
CA ALA A 207 6.65 -7.57 9.20
C ALA A 207 7.24 -8.83 9.86
N GLU A 208 6.84 -9.16 11.09
CA GLU A 208 7.28 -10.37 11.77
C GLU A 208 6.65 -11.61 11.14
N PHE A 209 5.34 -11.56 10.88
CA PHE A 209 4.61 -12.61 10.16
C PHE A 209 5.26 -12.91 8.80
N LEU A 210 5.56 -11.86 8.03
CA LEU A 210 6.19 -12.00 6.71
C LEU A 210 7.62 -12.55 6.81
N ALA A 211 8.41 -12.09 7.79
CA ALA A 211 9.75 -12.61 8.04
C ALA A 211 9.72 -14.10 8.41
N ARG A 212 8.75 -14.54 9.23
CA ARG A 212 8.57 -15.96 9.57
C ARG A 212 8.15 -16.79 8.36
N ALA A 213 7.27 -16.28 7.51
CA ALA A 213 6.92 -16.95 6.25
C ALA A 213 8.16 -17.17 5.39
N VAL A 214 8.98 -16.13 5.20
CA VAL A 214 10.24 -16.24 4.45
C VAL A 214 11.18 -17.27 5.10
N HIS A 215 11.30 -17.25 6.43
CA HIS A 215 12.14 -18.19 7.18
C HIS A 215 11.68 -19.65 7.03
N GLU A 216 10.37 -19.92 7.11
CA GLU A 216 9.79 -21.26 6.93
C GLU A 216 10.13 -21.82 5.55
N TYR A 217 9.82 -21.07 4.48
CA TYR A 217 10.05 -21.55 3.11
C TYR A 217 11.54 -21.57 2.72
N ALA A 218 12.37 -20.74 3.33
CA ALA A 218 13.81 -20.81 3.15
C ALA A 218 14.39 -22.09 3.75
N ASN A 219 13.97 -22.46 4.96
CA ASN A 219 14.49 -23.64 5.67
C ASN A 219 13.83 -24.97 5.26
N ARG A 220 12.69 -24.93 4.56
CA ARG A 220 11.95 -26.12 4.12
C ARG A 220 11.73 -26.13 2.60
N PRO A 221 12.75 -26.53 1.83
CA PRO A 221 12.69 -26.51 0.37
C PRO A 221 11.61 -27.43 -0.22
N ASP A 222 11.27 -28.50 0.48
CA ASP A 222 10.21 -29.46 0.14
C ASP A 222 8.82 -28.81 0.01
N LEU A 223 8.59 -27.70 0.73
CA LEU A 223 7.28 -27.02 0.77
C LEU A 223 7.11 -25.95 -0.31
N ARG A 224 8.20 -25.47 -0.90
CA ARG A 224 8.17 -24.36 -1.87
C ARG A 224 7.25 -24.61 -3.06
N PRO A 225 7.15 -25.83 -3.63
CA PRO A 225 6.22 -26.10 -4.73
C PRO A 225 4.74 -25.89 -4.36
N ALA A 226 4.39 -26.00 -3.08
CA ALA A 226 3.02 -25.80 -2.60
C ALA A 226 2.67 -24.31 -2.37
N ILE A 227 3.65 -23.40 -2.49
CA ILE A 227 3.42 -21.96 -2.35
C ILE A 227 2.36 -21.49 -3.36
N GLY A 228 1.32 -20.84 -2.83
CA GLY A 228 0.18 -20.35 -3.60
C GLY A 228 -1.07 -21.21 -3.52
N SER A 229 -1.01 -22.40 -2.94
CA SER A 229 -2.21 -23.22 -2.70
C SER A 229 -2.94 -22.79 -1.41
N PRO A 230 -4.29 -22.87 -1.38
CA PRO A 230 -5.06 -22.62 -0.16
C PRO A 230 -4.70 -23.58 1.00
N GLU A 231 -4.34 -24.82 0.67
CA GLU A 231 -4.00 -25.85 1.65
C GLU A 231 -2.70 -25.52 2.35
N GLU A 232 -1.68 -25.10 1.59
CA GLU A 232 -0.38 -24.73 2.14
C GLU A 232 -0.48 -23.44 2.96
N LEU A 233 -1.30 -22.48 2.53
CA LEU A 233 -1.59 -21.29 3.34
C LEU A 233 -2.24 -21.69 4.67
N SER A 234 -3.24 -22.57 4.65
CA SER A 234 -3.93 -23.04 5.85
C SER A 234 -2.97 -23.77 6.80
N ARG A 235 -2.08 -24.61 6.24
CA ARG A 235 -1.05 -25.30 7.01
C ARG A 235 -0.04 -24.34 7.63
N PHE A 236 0.41 -23.34 6.89
CA PHE A 236 1.30 -22.30 7.41
C PHE A 236 0.65 -21.51 8.56
N LEU A 237 -0.63 -21.13 8.41
CA LEU A 237 -1.39 -20.44 9.45
C LEU A 237 -1.63 -21.31 10.69
N ALA A 238 -1.67 -22.63 10.54
CA ALA A 238 -1.81 -23.57 11.65
C ALA A 238 -0.54 -23.72 12.51
N ILE A 239 0.61 -23.19 12.09
CA ILE A 239 1.83 -23.19 12.91
C ILE A 239 1.53 -22.36 14.18
N PRO A 240 1.72 -22.89 15.41
CA PRO A 240 1.25 -22.23 16.64
C PRO A 240 1.74 -20.80 16.83
N GLN A 241 2.96 -20.52 16.38
CA GLN A 241 3.58 -19.20 16.48
C GLN A 241 2.95 -18.21 15.49
N ILE A 242 2.55 -18.68 14.31
CA ILE A 242 1.89 -17.90 13.27
C ILE A 242 0.44 -17.62 13.67
N ALA A 243 -0.25 -18.62 14.24
CA ALA A 243 -1.58 -18.45 14.81
C ALA A 243 -1.59 -17.34 15.88
N ARG A 244 -0.63 -17.38 16.82
CA ARG A 244 -0.48 -16.31 17.84
C ARG A 244 -0.27 -14.93 17.24
N LEU A 245 0.58 -14.79 16.22
CA LEU A 245 0.78 -13.50 15.53
C LEU A 245 -0.52 -13.02 14.85
N SER A 246 -1.27 -13.94 14.27
CA SER A 246 -2.56 -13.66 13.65
C SER A 246 -3.56 -13.17 14.68
N ASP A 247 -3.68 -13.85 15.81
CA ASP A 247 -4.55 -13.49 16.93
C ASP A 247 -4.15 -12.15 17.55
N MET A 248 -2.85 -11.92 17.76
CA MET A 248 -2.34 -10.64 18.27
C MET A 248 -2.61 -9.49 17.30
N SER A 249 -2.47 -9.73 15.99
CA SER A 249 -2.78 -8.72 14.97
C SER A 249 -4.28 -8.40 14.95
N ALA A 250 -5.14 -9.41 15.13
CA ALA A 250 -6.59 -9.23 15.22
C ALA A 250 -6.99 -8.51 16.51
N ALA A 251 -6.38 -8.86 17.65
CA ALA A 251 -6.62 -8.21 18.93
C ALA A 251 -6.20 -6.73 18.90
N ARG A 252 -5.04 -6.40 18.31
CA ARG A 252 -4.61 -5.00 18.12
C ARG A 252 -5.57 -4.21 17.23
N GLN A 253 -6.13 -4.85 16.20
CA GLN A 253 -7.12 -4.20 15.33
C GLN A 253 -8.43 -3.91 16.07
N ASN A 254 -8.89 -4.81 16.94
CA ASN A 254 -10.09 -4.61 17.76
C ASN A 254 -9.84 -3.60 18.89
N ALA A 255 -8.67 -3.64 19.55
CA ALA A 255 -8.35 -2.67 20.60
C ALA A 255 -8.26 -1.23 20.05
N GLY A 256 -7.80 -1.06 18.81
CA GLY A 256 -7.79 0.24 18.13
C GLY A 256 -9.18 0.81 17.86
N SER A 257 -10.22 -0.03 17.71
CA SER A 257 -11.60 0.46 17.56
C SER A 257 -12.24 0.90 18.87
N ASP A 258 -11.77 0.36 19.99
CA ASP A 258 -12.40 0.51 21.31
C ASP A 258 -11.73 1.57 22.18
N THR A 259 -10.80 2.36 21.62
CA THR A 259 -10.17 3.47 22.34
C THR A 259 -11.30 4.37 22.87
N PRO A 260 -11.54 4.43 24.19
CA PRO A 260 -12.67 5.14 24.74
C PRO A 260 -12.50 6.61 24.36
N THR A 261 -13.48 7.17 23.66
CA THR A 261 -13.62 8.61 23.47
C THR A 261 -13.50 9.23 24.86
N ALA A 262 -12.36 9.86 25.13
CA ALA A 262 -12.14 10.53 26.40
C ALA A 262 -13.28 11.53 26.57
N ASP A 263 -14.14 11.26 27.56
CA ASP A 263 -15.25 12.12 27.94
C ASP A 263 -14.61 13.36 28.58
N HIS A 264 -14.27 14.33 27.73
CA HIS A 264 -13.76 15.63 28.13
C HIS A 264 -14.91 16.41 28.76
N ARG A 265 -15.06 16.26 30.08
CA ARG A 265 -15.77 17.21 30.94
C ARG A 265 -14.92 18.44 31.20
#